data_AF-A7S6Q9-F1
#
_entry.id   AF-A7S6Q9-F1
#
_cell.length_a   1.000
_cell.length_b   1.000
_cell.length_c   1.000
_cell.angle_alpha   90.00
_cell.angle_beta   90.00
_cell.angle_gamma   90.00
#
_symmetry.space_group_name_H-M   'P 1'
#
loop_
_entity.id
_entity.type
_entity.pdbx_description
1 polymer ?
#
loop_
_entity_poly.entity_id
_entity_poly.type
_entity_poly.pdbx_seq_one_letter_code
_entity_poly.pdbx_strand_id
1 'polypeptide(L)'
;MRPKKAEMQRMGQEERQTIVQEVGLKIEVPEGQGLAMKANIGIPWNKLRKLKRWLNSFGLQIASEKKQRKLAEDLKFADIYSEEMPFVFSKTGGGTEIRLAVCVQVEDLTALVYSHLEENME
;
A
#
# COMPACT_ATOMS: atom_id res chain seq x y z
N MET A 1 -18.33 -19.48 -26.93
CA MET A 1 -17.03 -19.39 -26.22
C MET A 1 -17.23 -18.87 -24.79
N ARG A 2 -17.29 -19.78 -23.81
CA ARG A 2 -17.02 -19.61 -22.37
C ARG A 2 -17.20 -21.02 -21.79
N PRO A 3 -16.17 -21.58 -21.13
CA PRO A 3 -16.29 -21.69 -19.67
C PRO A 3 -14.93 -21.58 -18.94
N LYS A 4 -14.18 -20.49 -19.09
CA LYS A 4 -12.93 -20.28 -18.32
C LYS A 4 -13.13 -20.11 -16.79
N LYS A 5 -14.39 -19.97 -16.32
CA LYS A 5 -14.72 -19.90 -14.89
C LYS A 5 -14.85 -21.29 -14.22
N ALA A 6 -15.12 -22.35 -14.99
CA ALA A 6 -15.38 -23.67 -14.44
C ALA A 6 -14.11 -24.51 -14.22
N GLU A 7 -13.04 -24.24 -14.98
CA GLU A 7 -11.78 -25.02 -14.86
C GLU A 7 -10.93 -24.60 -13.65
N MET A 8 -11.00 -23.35 -13.20
CA MET A 8 -10.27 -22.91 -11.98
C MET A 8 -10.94 -23.37 -10.66
N GLN A 9 -12.16 -23.90 -10.71
CA GLN A 9 -12.87 -24.46 -9.56
C GLN A 9 -12.71 -25.99 -9.42
N ARG A 10 -11.95 -26.64 -10.29
CA ARG A 10 -11.90 -28.12 -10.41
C ARG A 10 -10.86 -28.85 -9.58
N MET A 11 -10.05 -28.17 -8.78
CA MET A 11 -9.29 -28.87 -7.74
C MET A 11 -9.98 -28.66 -6.40
N GLY A 12 -10.42 -29.76 -5.80
CA GLY A 12 -10.94 -29.76 -4.43
C GLY A 12 -9.88 -29.22 -3.47
N GLN A 13 -10.31 -28.57 -2.40
CA GLN A 13 -9.39 -28.02 -1.39
C GLN A 13 -8.42 -29.09 -0.86
N GLU A 14 -8.88 -30.35 -0.84
CA GLU A 14 -8.12 -31.55 -0.48
C GLU A 14 -7.04 -31.88 -1.52
N GLU A 15 -7.36 -31.98 -2.81
CA GLU A 15 -6.37 -32.26 -3.88
C GLU A 15 -5.25 -31.21 -3.92
N ARG A 16 -5.58 -29.95 -3.62
CA ARG A 16 -4.59 -28.87 -3.53
C ARG A 16 -3.68 -29.04 -2.32
N GLN A 17 -4.23 -29.45 -1.18
CA GLN A 17 -3.43 -29.75 0.00
C GLN A 17 -2.52 -30.95 -0.24
N THR A 18 -2.98 -31.97 -0.96
CA THR A 18 -2.17 -33.13 -1.35
C THR A 18 -1.01 -32.71 -2.25
N ILE A 19 -1.23 -31.91 -3.28
CA ILE A 19 -0.16 -31.41 -4.17
C ILE A 19 0.84 -30.53 -3.40
N VAL A 20 0.37 -29.65 -2.50
CA VAL A 20 1.23 -28.80 -1.67
C VAL A 20 2.04 -29.63 -0.65
N GLN A 21 1.46 -30.71 -0.12
CA GLN A 21 2.16 -31.66 0.76
C GLN A 21 3.16 -32.52 -0.01
N GLU A 22 2.82 -33.00 -1.20
CA GLU A 22 3.68 -33.81 -2.07
C GLU A 22 4.89 -33.03 -2.60
N VAL A 23 4.70 -31.74 -2.87
CA VAL A 23 5.77 -30.87 -3.39
C VAL A 23 6.64 -30.31 -2.25
N GLY A 24 6.16 -30.25 -1.01
CA GLY A 24 6.93 -29.82 0.16
C GLY A 24 7.41 -28.36 0.14
N LEU A 25 7.12 -27.60 -0.93
CA LEU A 25 7.55 -26.22 -1.12
C LEU A 25 6.56 -25.29 -0.44
N LYS A 26 6.90 -24.84 0.77
CA LYS A 26 6.29 -23.64 1.35
C LYS A 26 6.81 -22.43 0.58
N ILE A 27 6.03 -21.94 -0.38
CA ILE A 27 6.37 -20.72 -1.10
C ILE A 27 6.02 -19.53 -0.19
N GLU A 28 7.04 -18.99 0.46
CA GLU A 28 6.94 -17.80 1.29
C GLU A 28 7.27 -16.55 0.50
N VAL A 29 6.35 -15.58 0.49
CA VAL A 29 6.55 -14.27 -0.15
C VAL A 29 6.96 -13.28 0.93
N PRO A 30 8.20 -12.74 0.87
CA PRO A 30 8.70 -11.79 1.86
C PRO A 30 7.94 -10.45 1.80
N GLU A 31 8.03 -9.67 2.88
CA GLU A 31 7.32 -8.40 3.04
C GLU A 31 7.56 -7.38 1.92
N GLY A 32 8.80 -7.24 1.44
CA GLY A 32 9.12 -6.35 0.32
C GLY A 32 8.42 -6.74 -0.98
N GLN A 33 8.41 -8.04 -1.34
CA GLN A 33 7.72 -8.50 -2.55
C GLN A 33 6.20 -8.41 -2.42
N GLY A 34 5.66 -8.69 -1.24
CA GLY A 34 4.23 -8.53 -0.99
C GLY A 34 3.78 -7.06 -1.03
N LEU A 35 4.61 -6.13 -0.57
CA LEU A 35 4.36 -4.69 -0.72
C LEU A 35 4.48 -4.24 -2.18
N ALA A 36 5.51 -4.68 -2.90
CA ALA A 36 5.65 -4.39 -4.33
C ALA A 36 4.44 -4.90 -5.13
N MET A 37 3.92 -6.08 -4.79
CA MET A 37 2.70 -6.62 -5.39
C MET A 37 1.48 -5.73 -5.10
N LYS A 38 1.32 -5.21 -3.88
CA LYS A 38 0.27 -4.22 -3.58
C LYS A 38 0.41 -2.99 -4.48
N ALA A 39 1.61 -2.42 -4.54
CA ALA A 39 1.90 -1.20 -5.27
C ALA A 39 1.66 -1.37 -6.79
N ASN A 40 2.18 -2.45 -7.38
CA ASN A 40 2.04 -2.74 -8.82
C ASN A 40 0.58 -2.97 -9.24
N ILE A 41 -0.24 -3.57 -8.37
CA ILE A 41 -1.65 -3.85 -8.64
C ILE A 41 -2.52 -2.62 -8.28
N GLY A 42 -2.01 -1.67 -7.50
CA GLY A 42 -2.73 -0.45 -7.09
C GLY A 42 -3.95 -0.74 -6.21
N ILE A 43 -3.88 -1.76 -5.35
CA ILE A 43 -5.02 -2.17 -4.52
C ILE A 43 -4.91 -1.67 -3.07
N PRO A 44 -6.03 -1.29 -2.44
CA PRO A 44 -6.04 -0.90 -1.03
C PRO A 44 -5.82 -2.14 -0.12
N TRP A 45 -5.34 -1.89 1.09
CA TRP A 45 -5.00 -2.93 2.08
C TRP A 45 -6.14 -3.93 2.34
N ASN A 46 -7.39 -3.45 2.34
CA ASN A 46 -8.59 -4.29 2.53
C ASN A 46 -8.74 -5.36 1.43
N LYS A 47 -8.39 -5.02 0.18
CA LYS A 47 -8.42 -5.96 -0.95
C LYS A 47 -7.20 -6.88 -0.93
N LEU A 48 -6.03 -6.37 -0.55
CA LEU A 48 -4.82 -7.18 -0.36
C LEU A 48 -5.03 -8.28 0.69
N ARG A 49 -5.75 -7.98 1.78
CA ARG A 49 -6.10 -8.98 2.81
C ARG A 49 -6.95 -10.12 2.27
N LYS A 50 -7.94 -9.81 1.41
CA LYS A 50 -8.77 -10.84 0.75
C LYS A 50 -7.94 -11.68 -0.21
N LEU A 51 -7.08 -11.04 -1.01
CA LEU A 51 -6.15 -11.72 -1.91
C LEU A 51 -5.21 -12.64 -1.15
N LYS A 52 -4.65 -12.18 -0.03
CA LYS A 52 -3.78 -12.99 0.83
C LYS A 52 -4.51 -14.20 1.40
N ARG A 53 -5.75 -14.06 1.90
CA ARG A 53 -6.55 -15.19 2.37
C ARG A 53 -6.79 -16.22 1.26
N TRP A 54 -7.05 -15.73 0.05
CA TRP A 54 -7.22 -16.59 -1.11
C TRP A 54 -5.90 -17.29 -1.47
N LEU A 55 -4.76 -16.60 -1.53
CA LEU A 55 -3.44 -17.19 -1.82
C LEU A 55 -2.99 -18.19 -0.75
N ASN A 56 -3.27 -17.93 0.53
CA ASN A 56 -3.02 -18.87 1.61
C ASN A 56 -3.77 -20.20 1.40
N SER A 57 -4.94 -20.20 0.75
CA SER A 57 -5.67 -21.42 0.41
C SER A 57 -4.97 -22.27 -0.67
N PHE A 58 -4.00 -21.69 -1.40
CA PHE A 58 -3.13 -22.37 -2.36
C PHE A 58 -1.74 -22.69 -1.77
N GLY A 59 -1.54 -22.55 -0.47
CA GLY A 59 -0.25 -22.82 0.18
C GLY A 59 0.79 -21.69 0.05
N LEU A 60 0.44 -20.56 -0.56
CA LEU A 60 1.29 -19.37 -0.65
C LEU A 60 1.18 -18.54 0.63
N GLN A 61 2.26 -18.48 1.42
CA GLN A 61 2.28 -17.70 2.65
C GLN A 61 2.92 -16.34 2.39
N ILE A 62 2.11 -15.28 2.40
CA ILE A 62 2.61 -13.91 2.30
C ILE A 62 2.93 -13.39 3.71
N ALA A 63 3.99 -12.60 3.85
CA ALA A 63 4.32 -11.88 5.08
C ALA A 63 3.13 -11.10 5.68
N SER A 64 3.15 -10.87 6.99
CA SER A 64 2.02 -10.23 7.68
C SER A 64 1.80 -8.79 7.20
N GLU A 65 0.53 -8.37 7.15
CA GLU A 65 0.16 -7.00 6.76
C GLU A 65 0.84 -5.96 7.66
N LYS A 66 1.00 -6.27 8.96
CA LYS A 66 1.73 -5.42 9.91
C LYS A 66 3.18 -5.16 9.48
N LYS A 67 3.90 -6.20 9.06
CA LYS A 67 5.29 -6.05 8.59
C LYS A 67 5.36 -5.29 7.26
N GLN A 68 4.42 -5.55 6.36
CA GLN A 68 4.33 -4.82 5.08
C GLN A 68 4.01 -3.34 5.26
N ARG A 69 3.12 -3.00 6.19
CA ARG A 69 2.81 -1.60 6.53
C ARG A 69 4.00 -0.91 7.18
N LYS A 70 4.70 -1.58 8.10
CA LYS A 70 5.93 -1.04 8.68
C LYS A 70 6.97 -0.75 7.60
N LEU A 71 7.20 -1.69 6.68
CA LEU A 71 8.11 -1.47 5.56
C LEU A 71 7.63 -0.35 4.62
N ALA A 72 6.31 -0.18 4.43
CA ALA A 72 5.76 0.94 3.68
C ALA A 72 5.97 2.28 4.40
N GLU A 73 5.83 2.34 5.73
CA GLU A 73 6.15 3.51 6.54
C GLU A 73 7.64 3.83 6.50
N ASP A 74 8.50 2.82 6.63
CA ASP A 74 9.95 2.97 6.52
C ASP A 74 10.37 3.40 5.10
N LEU A 75 9.55 3.16 4.07
CA LEU A 75 9.75 3.64 2.70
C LEU A 75 9.08 4.99 2.39
N LYS A 76 8.28 5.54 3.31
CA LYS A 76 7.73 6.89 3.16
C LYS A 76 8.85 7.89 3.37
N PHE A 77 9.58 8.15 2.30
CA PHE A 77 10.46 9.30 2.19
C PHE A 77 9.96 10.17 1.04
N ALA A 78 9.25 11.23 1.42
CA ALA A 78 9.68 12.53 0.97
C ALA A 78 10.08 13.23 2.26
N ASP A 79 11.37 13.54 2.42
CA ASP A 79 11.82 14.40 3.50
C ASP A 79 11.00 15.69 3.39
N ILE A 80 10.05 15.88 4.30
CA ILE A 80 9.23 17.08 4.34
C ILE A 80 10.12 18.16 4.93
N TYR A 81 10.78 18.92 4.07
CA TYR A 81 11.55 20.07 4.49
C TYR A 81 10.58 21.21 4.79
N SER A 82 10.60 21.70 6.03
CA SER A 82 9.82 22.85 6.43
C SER A 82 10.74 23.97 6.88
N GLU A 83 10.61 25.14 6.26
CA GLU A 83 11.35 26.34 6.65
C GLU A 83 10.38 27.47 6.96
N GLU A 84 10.72 28.30 7.95
CA GLU A 84 9.98 29.52 8.21
C GLU A 84 10.38 30.57 7.18
N MET A 85 9.45 30.90 6.27
CA MET A 85 9.67 31.91 5.24
C MET A 85 8.76 33.11 5.48
N PRO A 86 9.20 34.33 5.11
CA PRO A 86 8.36 35.52 5.21
C PRO A 86 7.25 35.49 4.15
N PHE A 87 5.99 35.46 4.59
CA PHE A 87 4.80 35.57 3.73
C PHE A 87 4.03 36.85 4.01
N VAL A 88 3.33 37.33 2.99
CA VAL A 88 2.46 38.51 3.08
C VAL A 88 1.03 38.06 3.37
N PHE A 89 0.46 38.55 4.47
CA PHE A 89 -0.91 38.29 4.89
C PHE A 89 -1.73 39.58 4.85
N SER A 90 -3.02 39.46 4.54
CA SER A 90 -3.96 40.57 4.64
C SER A 90 -4.38 40.80 6.09
N LYS A 91 -4.26 42.03 6.60
CA LYS A 91 -4.78 42.39 7.93
C LYS A 91 -6.29 42.61 7.89
N THR A 92 -6.98 42.15 8.92
CA THR A 92 -8.37 42.51 9.20
C THR A 92 -8.45 44.01 9.46
N GLY A 93 -9.09 44.77 8.56
CA GLY A 93 -9.17 46.24 8.64
C GLY A 93 -8.36 46.99 7.57
N GLY A 94 -7.67 46.28 6.67
CA GLY A 94 -6.92 46.87 5.56
C GLY A 94 -5.42 46.92 5.81
N GLY A 95 -4.65 46.82 4.72
CA GLY A 95 -3.18 46.74 4.74
C GLY A 95 -2.63 45.31 4.73
N THR A 96 -1.32 45.22 4.52
CA THR A 96 -0.56 43.97 4.46
C THR A 96 0.39 43.83 5.65
N GLU A 97 0.64 42.60 6.08
CA GLU A 97 1.59 42.29 7.12
C GLU A 97 2.51 41.16 6.67
N ILE A 98 3.81 41.32 6.91
CA ILE A 98 4.80 40.26 6.67
C ILE A 98 4.96 39.48 7.98
N ARG A 99 4.67 38.18 7.94
CA ARG A 99 4.91 37.27 9.05
C ARG A 99 5.65 36.04 8.56
N LEU A 100 6.47 35.47 9.42
CA LEU A 100 7.04 34.14 9.18
C LEU A 100 5.92 33.12 9.24
N ALA A 101 5.81 32.31 8.20
CA ALA A 101 4.92 31.17 8.17
C ALA A 101 5.68 29.96 7.63
N VAL A 102 5.22 28.77 8.06
CA VAL A 102 5.84 27.51 7.67
C VAL A 102 5.60 27.27 6.19
N CYS A 103 6.67 27.29 5.41
CA CYS A 103 6.68 26.82 4.03
C CYS A 103 7.15 25.37 4.04
N VAL A 104 6.31 24.48 3.50
CA VAL A 104 6.65 23.07 3.36
C VAL A 104 7.03 22.82 1.91
N GLN A 105 8.26 22.37 1.68
CA GLN A 105 8.70 21.89 0.39
C GLN A 105 8.44 20.39 0.30
N VAL A 106 7.76 19.99 -0.76
CA VAL A 106 7.49 18.60 -1.09
C VAL A 106 8.14 18.32 -2.44
N GLU A 107 8.95 17.28 -2.53
CA GLU A 107 9.59 16.89 -3.79
C GLU A 107 8.56 16.41 -4.82
N ASP A 108 7.55 15.65 -4.38
CA ASP A 108 6.44 15.20 -5.22
C ASP A 108 5.08 15.34 -4.51
N LEU A 109 4.35 16.40 -4.88
CA LEU A 109 3.00 16.67 -4.39
C LEU A 109 2.03 15.52 -4.73
N THR A 110 2.20 14.88 -5.88
CA THR A 110 1.30 13.84 -6.36
C THR A 110 1.41 12.60 -5.48
N ALA A 111 2.64 12.17 -5.18
CA ALA A 111 2.91 11.06 -4.26
C ALA A 111 2.36 11.33 -2.84
N LEU A 112 2.47 12.57 -2.35
CA LEU A 112 1.97 12.95 -1.03
C LEU A 112 0.43 12.91 -0.96
N VAL A 113 -0.24 13.44 -1.99
CA VAL A 113 -1.72 13.40 -2.07
C VAL A 113 -2.21 11.96 -2.18
N TYR A 114 -1.60 11.13 -3.02
CA TYR A 114 -2.00 9.71 -3.12
C TYR A 114 -1.78 8.94 -1.81
N SER A 115 -0.67 9.21 -1.11
CA SER A 115 -0.40 8.61 0.21
C SER A 115 -1.46 9.02 1.23
N HIS A 116 -1.81 10.30 1.27
CA HIS A 116 -2.87 10.80 2.16
C HIS A 116 -4.25 10.19 1.84
N LEU A 117 -4.57 10.03 0.55
CA LEU A 117 -5.81 9.38 0.13
C LEU A 117 -5.82 7.88 0.49
N GLU A 118 -4.71 7.17 0.33
CA GLU A 118 -4.61 5.75 0.73
C GLU A 118 -4.81 5.54 2.25
N GLU A 119 -4.40 6.51 3.08
CA GLU A 119 -4.57 6.45 4.53
C GLU A 119 -5.99 6.76 5.00
N ASN A 120 -6.67 7.69 4.32
CA ASN A 120 -7.94 8.25 4.79
C ASN A 120 -9.17 7.73 4.03
N MET A 121 -9.00 6.95 2.96
CA MET A 121 -10.12 6.31 2.26
C MET A 121 -10.34 4.89 2.81
N GLU A 122 -11.24 4.77 3.79
CA GLU A 122 -11.82 3.50 4.27
C GLU A 122 -12.92 2.94 3.36
#